data_AF-A0A5J9SYG5-F1
#
_entry.id   AF-A0A5J9SYG5-F1
#
_cell.length_a   1.000
_cell.length_b   1.000
_cell.length_c   1.000
_cell.angle_alpha   90.00
_cell.angle_beta   90.00
_cell.angle_gamma   90.00
#
_symmetry.space_group_name_H-M   'P 1'
#
loop_
_entity.id
_entity.type
_entity.pdbx_description
1 polymer ?
#
loop_
_entity_poly.entity_id
_entity_poly.type
_entity_poly.pdbx_seq_one_letter_code
_entity_poly.pdbx_strand_id
1 'polypeptide(L)'
;MEFGRRKSFSFFEEDRKALRPGLAGAHTPVHQYYAAGVGGAAASPAAIYHCLAALHRLDGDVHALAVARGVLFTASDSGRVRAWAAPGCFNRGYLDVGRGRVPALAACGGTLVTSHSRDHRVRVWTVSSAAAMAGHSCDGHIRAKKAATLPAKGSLLSHLTTRRSTQQQPHRDTVSCLVLHAVAGLLYTASHDHTVKAWKLADGACVDSFVAHDGPVNAMVVNELDGCIFTASADGTVKMWRRVYGGATHALIIVLRSDLYSPVNALTLCHAQTSSTQQRKCFLYAGSSDGYVNVCFHQNQPTPKKVCFPIQ
;
A
#
# COMPACT_ATOMS: atom_id res chain seq x y z
N MET A 1 4.03 6.81 24.96
CA MET A 1 3.25 5.58 24.80
C MET A 1 3.52 5.05 23.40
N GLU A 2 4.36 4.02 23.31
CA GLU A 2 4.78 3.39 22.07
C GLU A 2 3.65 2.48 21.57
N PHE A 3 2.92 2.91 20.54
CA PHE A 3 1.96 2.04 19.86
C PHE A 3 2.73 1.11 18.91
N GLY A 4 2.68 -0.19 19.24
CA GLY A 4 2.77 -1.38 18.39
C GLY A 4 3.55 -1.29 17.08
N ARG A 5 4.57 -2.15 16.96
CA ARG A 5 5.35 -2.43 15.75
C ARG A 5 4.46 -2.45 14.49
N ARG A 6 4.59 -1.43 13.65
CA ARG A 6 3.88 -1.31 12.37
C ARG A 6 4.53 -2.27 11.37
N LYS A 7 3.75 -3.22 10.83
CA LYS A 7 4.12 -3.94 9.62
C LYS A 7 3.10 -3.57 8.54
N SER A 8 3.45 -2.62 7.68
CA SER A 8 2.69 -2.40 6.45
C SER A 8 2.96 -3.57 5.51
N PHE A 9 1.95 -4.36 5.20
CA PHE A 9 2.04 -5.39 4.16
C PHE A 9 1.36 -4.85 2.90
N SER A 10 2.14 -4.61 1.85
CA SER A 10 1.63 -4.41 0.50
C SER A 10 1.88 -5.69 -0.29
N PHE A 11 0.85 -6.48 -0.52
CA PHE A 11 0.90 -7.62 -1.45
C PHE A 11 0.61 -7.12 -2.86
N PHE A 12 1.44 -7.52 -3.82
CA PHE A 12 1.19 -7.37 -5.25
C PHE A 12 1.27 -8.76 -5.88
N GLU A 13 0.25 -9.11 -6.64
CA GLU A 13 0.20 -10.32 -7.45
C GLU A 13 0.86 -10.01 -8.81
N GLU A 14 1.96 -10.70 -9.13
CA GLU A 14 2.58 -10.64 -10.45
C GLU A 14 2.06 -11.82 -11.27
N ASP A 15 1.39 -11.51 -12.38
CA ASP A 15 0.77 -12.47 -13.29
C ASP A 15 1.87 -13.30 -13.99
N ARG A 16 2.20 -14.48 -13.44
CA ARG A 16 3.21 -15.36 -14.03
C ARG A 16 2.57 -16.22 -15.13
N LYS A 17 2.83 -15.85 -16.39
CA LYS A 17 2.76 -16.81 -17.50
C LYS A 17 3.79 -17.92 -17.28
N ALA A 18 3.32 -19.16 -17.47
CA ALA A 18 3.99 -20.41 -17.14
C ALA A 18 5.46 -20.51 -17.60
N LEU A 19 6.36 -20.87 -16.68
CA LEU A 19 7.71 -21.35 -16.97
C LEU A 19 7.83 -22.81 -16.55
N ARG A 20 8.42 -23.62 -17.45
CA ARG A 20 8.57 -25.09 -17.37
C ARG A 20 9.54 -25.51 -16.26
N PRO A 21 9.39 -26.71 -15.67
CA PRO A 21 10.24 -27.18 -14.57
C PRO A 21 11.59 -27.73 -15.08
N GLY A 22 12.67 -27.40 -14.39
CA GLY A 22 14.01 -27.92 -14.69
C GLY A 22 14.97 -27.87 -13.49
N LEU A 23 15.21 -29.06 -12.95
CA LEU A 23 16.27 -29.56 -12.07
C LEU A 23 16.44 -29.04 -10.62
N ALA A 24 16.50 -30.05 -9.75
CA ALA A 24 16.59 -30.01 -8.29
C ALA A 24 18.02 -29.80 -7.78
N GLY A 25 18.14 -29.09 -6.66
CA GLY A 25 19.33 -29.01 -5.82
C GLY A 25 18.91 -29.08 -4.35
N ALA A 26 19.67 -29.84 -3.55
CA ALA A 26 19.32 -30.36 -2.23
C ALA A 26 18.80 -29.33 -1.21
N HIS A 27 17.66 -29.66 -0.58
CA HIS A 27 17.13 -28.97 0.60
C HIS A 27 17.40 -29.79 1.88
N THR A 28 17.84 -29.11 2.94
CA THR A 28 17.78 -29.59 4.32
C THR A 28 16.33 -29.61 4.81
N PRO A 29 15.93 -30.55 5.69
CA PRO A 29 14.52 -30.75 6.01
C PRO A 29 14.05 -29.70 7.03
N VAL A 30 12.90 -29.08 6.77
CA VAL A 30 12.17 -28.25 7.74
C VAL A 30 10.79 -28.84 7.93
N HIS A 31 10.41 -28.99 9.21
CA HIS A 31 9.20 -29.64 9.71
C HIS A 31 7.91 -29.28 8.93
N GLN A 32 7.26 -30.30 8.38
CA GLN A 32 5.90 -30.24 7.86
C GLN A 32 4.90 -30.34 9.03
N TYR A 33 4.04 -29.36 9.20
CA TYR A 33 2.85 -29.48 10.06
C TYR A 33 1.64 -29.84 9.18
N TYR A 34 1.10 -31.04 9.36
CA TYR A 34 -0.19 -31.45 8.79
C TYR A 34 -1.30 -31.20 9.81
N ALA A 35 -2.34 -30.46 9.42
CA ALA A 35 -3.62 -30.51 10.09
C ALA A 35 -4.56 -31.37 9.25
N ALA A 36 -4.76 -32.62 9.65
CA ALA A 36 -5.74 -33.51 9.04
C ALA A 36 -7.14 -33.19 9.59
N GLY A 37 -8.02 -32.65 8.74
CA GLY A 37 -9.44 -32.55 8.99
C GLY A 37 -10.19 -33.56 8.12
N VAL A 38 -10.83 -34.54 8.74
CA VAL A 38 -11.72 -35.51 8.10
C VAL A 38 -13.05 -34.83 7.78
N GLY A 39 -13.45 -34.82 6.52
CA GLY A 39 -14.79 -34.39 6.10
C GLY A 39 -14.81 -33.81 4.68
N GLY A 40 -15.46 -34.53 3.76
CA GLY A 40 -15.51 -34.23 2.34
C GLY A 40 -16.14 -32.87 2.00
N ALA A 41 -15.29 -31.88 1.79
CA ALA A 41 -15.55 -30.75 0.91
C ALA A 41 -14.28 -30.58 0.07
N ALA A 42 -14.41 -30.46 -1.25
CA ALA A 42 -13.27 -30.30 -2.15
C ALA A 42 -12.39 -29.13 -1.68
N ALA A 43 -11.25 -29.46 -1.09
CA ALA A 43 -10.31 -28.50 -0.56
C ALA A 43 -9.85 -27.60 -1.71
N SER A 44 -10.04 -26.29 -1.57
CA SER A 44 -9.32 -25.31 -2.37
C SER A 44 -7.83 -25.65 -2.29
N PRO A 45 -7.08 -25.65 -3.41
CA PRO A 45 -5.66 -26.00 -3.36
C PRO A 45 -4.99 -25.09 -2.33
N ALA A 46 -4.43 -25.70 -1.28
CA ALA A 46 -3.75 -24.97 -0.23
C ALA A 46 -2.65 -24.16 -0.89
N ALA A 47 -2.78 -22.83 -0.89
CA ALA A 47 -1.74 -21.96 -1.40
C ALA A 47 -0.48 -22.20 -0.55
N ILE A 48 0.53 -22.82 -1.14
CA ILE A 48 1.80 -23.06 -0.45
C ILE A 48 2.58 -21.76 -0.51
N TYR A 49 2.67 -21.08 0.63
CA TYR A 49 3.49 -19.89 0.76
C TYR A 49 4.90 -20.31 1.18
N HIS A 50 5.90 -19.85 0.43
CA HIS A 50 7.30 -20.01 0.78
C HIS A 50 7.93 -18.64 1.03
N CYS A 51 8.69 -18.53 2.12
CA CYS A 51 9.49 -17.33 2.36
C CYS A 51 10.56 -17.22 1.26
N LEU A 52 10.47 -16.18 0.43
CA LEU A 52 11.45 -15.94 -0.64
C LEU A 52 12.77 -15.39 -0.10
N ALA A 53 12.70 -14.50 0.89
CA ALA A 53 13.87 -13.90 1.53
C ALA A 53 13.50 -13.28 2.88
N ALA A 54 14.44 -13.29 3.83
CA ALA A 54 14.40 -12.46 5.04
C ALA A 54 15.48 -11.39 4.92
N LEU A 55 15.06 -10.12 4.82
CA LEU A 55 15.97 -9.01 4.57
C LEU A 55 16.31 -8.31 5.89
N HIS A 56 17.57 -8.40 6.29
CA HIS A 56 18.09 -7.65 7.44
C HIS A 56 18.62 -6.29 6.98
N ARG A 57 18.30 -5.25 7.74
CA ARG A 57 18.73 -3.88 7.49
C ARG A 57 19.37 -3.28 8.73
N LEU A 58 20.39 -2.45 8.51
CA LEU A 58 21.12 -1.74 9.57
C LEU A 58 20.56 -0.33 9.86
N ASP A 59 19.72 0.22 8.97
CA ASP A 59 19.27 1.62 9.00
C ASP A 59 17.92 1.82 9.72
N GLY A 60 17.66 1.07 10.79
CA GLY A 60 16.43 1.15 11.61
C GLY A 60 15.26 0.32 11.09
N ASP A 61 14.07 0.59 11.63
CA ASP A 61 12.85 -0.19 11.40
C ASP A 61 12.32 -0.01 9.97
N VAL A 62 11.75 -1.07 9.41
CA VAL A 62 11.09 -1.00 8.09
C VAL A 62 9.66 -0.52 8.26
N HIS A 63 9.37 0.66 7.71
CA HIS A 63 8.04 1.28 7.84
C HIS A 63 7.15 1.05 6.62
N ALA A 64 7.76 0.86 5.44
CA ALA A 64 7.03 0.69 4.20
C ALA A 64 7.79 -0.16 3.19
N LEU A 65 7.01 -0.90 2.40
CA LEU A 65 7.44 -1.71 1.28
C LEU A 65 6.67 -1.28 0.03
N ALA A 66 7.29 -1.41 -1.13
CA ALA A 66 6.60 -1.29 -2.42
C ALA A 66 7.31 -2.14 -3.46
N VAL A 67 6.58 -2.73 -4.40
CA VAL A 67 7.18 -3.55 -5.46
C VAL A 67 6.76 -3.00 -6.82
N ALA A 68 7.71 -2.83 -7.73
CA ALA A 68 7.42 -2.51 -9.12
C ALA A 68 8.53 -3.04 -10.04
N ARG A 69 8.15 -3.63 -11.17
CA ARG A 69 9.07 -4.11 -12.24
C ARG A 69 10.21 -4.99 -11.72
N GLY A 70 9.89 -5.96 -10.85
CA GLY A 70 10.89 -6.87 -10.27
C GLY A 70 11.82 -6.23 -9.23
N VAL A 71 11.54 -5.01 -8.79
CA VAL A 71 12.28 -4.32 -7.73
C VAL A 71 11.40 -4.19 -6.49
N LEU A 72 11.88 -4.69 -5.35
CA LEU A 72 11.33 -4.40 -4.04
C LEU A 72 12.02 -3.16 -3.47
N PHE A 73 11.24 -2.20 -2.99
CA PHE A 73 11.70 -1.01 -2.30
C PHE A 73 11.38 -1.12 -0.81
N THR A 74 12.32 -0.73 0.04
CA THR A 74 12.14 -0.71 1.51
C THR A 74 12.52 0.66 2.05
N ALA A 75 11.63 1.26 2.85
CA ALA A 75 11.84 2.53 3.55
C ALA A 75 12.10 2.31 5.06
N SER A 76 12.81 3.24 5.72
CA SER A 76 13.04 3.20 7.18
C SER A 76 13.04 4.60 7.81
N ASP A 77 13.60 4.70 9.01
CA ASP A 77 13.91 5.96 9.72
C ASP A 77 14.95 6.83 9.01
N SER A 78 15.61 6.29 7.99
CA SER A 78 16.54 7.02 7.14
C SER A 78 15.85 7.63 5.92
N GLY A 79 16.44 8.69 5.38
CA GLY A 79 16.05 9.24 4.09
C GLY A 79 16.51 8.41 2.89
N ARG A 80 16.89 7.14 3.11
CA ARG A 80 17.35 6.19 2.08
C ARG A 80 16.28 5.13 1.84
N VAL A 81 15.80 5.04 0.61
CA VAL A 81 14.97 3.93 0.15
C VAL A 81 15.87 2.90 -0.52
N ARG A 82 16.00 1.71 0.07
CA ARG A 82 16.78 0.62 -0.51
C ARG A 82 15.98 -0.10 -1.58
N ALA A 83 16.66 -0.58 -2.61
CA ALA A 83 16.08 -1.38 -3.67
C ALA A 83 16.70 -2.79 -3.67
N TRP A 84 15.87 -3.79 -3.93
CA TRP A 84 16.25 -5.19 -3.93
C TRP A 84 15.70 -5.84 -5.20
N ALA A 85 16.52 -6.58 -5.94
CA ALA A 85 16.08 -7.27 -7.14
C ALA A 85 15.37 -8.57 -6.77
N ALA A 86 14.08 -8.68 -7.06
CA ALA A 86 13.31 -9.91 -6.93
C ALA A 86 13.70 -10.93 -8.03
N PRO A 87 13.51 -12.24 -7.81
CA PRO A 87 12.93 -12.88 -6.62
C PRO A 87 13.91 -13.12 -5.47
N GLY A 88 15.23 -13.09 -5.72
CA GLY A 88 16.26 -13.36 -4.70
C GLY A 88 16.50 -12.21 -3.71
N CYS A 89 15.84 -11.07 -3.92
CA CYS A 89 15.97 -9.85 -3.13
C CYS A 89 17.44 -9.43 -2.90
N PHE A 90 18.26 -9.52 -3.94
CA PHE A 90 19.65 -9.05 -3.89
C PHE A 90 19.68 -7.54 -3.74
N ASN A 91 20.47 -7.01 -2.81
CA ASN A 91 20.61 -5.57 -2.61
C ASN A 91 21.14 -4.90 -3.89
N ARG A 92 20.41 -3.91 -4.42
CA ARG A 92 20.75 -3.14 -5.62
C ARG A 92 21.16 -1.70 -5.31
N GLY A 93 21.21 -1.34 -4.04
CA GLY A 93 21.63 -0.03 -3.56
C GLY A 93 20.48 0.74 -2.96
N TYR A 94 20.60 2.06 -2.96
CA TYR A 94 19.60 2.94 -2.37
C TYR A 94 19.40 4.23 -3.16
N LEU A 95 18.23 4.83 -2.95
CA LEU A 95 17.85 6.14 -3.44
C LEU A 95 17.82 7.10 -2.25
N ASP A 96 18.51 8.24 -2.35
CA ASP A 96 18.37 9.32 -1.37
C ASP A 96 17.10 10.12 -1.67
N VAL A 97 16.10 9.97 -0.81
CA VAL A 97 14.79 10.61 -0.96
C VAL A 97 14.60 11.83 -0.06
N GLY A 98 15.59 12.16 0.77
CA GLY A 98 15.56 13.31 1.66
C GLY A 98 16.24 13.02 2.99
N ARG A 99 15.74 13.64 4.07
CA ARG A 99 16.20 13.38 5.44
C ARG A 99 15.04 12.93 6.31
N GLY A 100 15.29 11.92 7.13
CA GLY A 100 14.36 11.42 8.13
C GLY A 100 13.46 10.29 7.62
N ARG A 101 12.53 9.89 8.49
CA ARG A 101 11.66 8.73 8.33
C ARG A 101 10.76 8.84 7.10
N VAL A 102 10.68 7.73 6.37
CA VAL A 102 9.81 7.53 5.20
C VAL A 102 8.70 6.54 5.60
N PRO A 103 7.54 7.03 6.08
CA PRO A 103 6.51 6.17 6.67
C PRO A 103 5.68 5.41 5.64
N ALA A 104 5.63 5.86 4.39
CA ALA A 104 4.89 5.19 3.32
C ALA A 104 5.62 5.24 1.98
N LEU A 105 5.44 4.18 1.21
CA LEU A 105 5.91 4.02 -0.17
C LEU A 105 4.75 3.56 -1.06
N ALA A 106 4.78 3.97 -2.32
CA ALA A 106 4.01 3.34 -3.39
C ALA A 106 4.86 3.30 -4.66
N ALA A 107 4.74 2.24 -5.45
CA ALA A 107 5.47 2.12 -6.71
C ALA A 107 4.58 1.56 -7.81
N CYS A 108 4.70 2.09 -9.02
CA CYS A 108 4.03 1.59 -10.21
C CYS A 108 4.85 1.94 -11.44
N GLY A 109 5.15 0.94 -12.28
CA GLY A 109 6.01 1.17 -13.45
C GLY A 109 7.38 1.73 -13.05
N GLY A 110 7.75 2.88 -13.60
CA GLY A 110 8.98 3.61 -13.24
C GLY A 110 8.79 4.66 -12.15
N THR A 111 7.60 4.76 -11.56
CA THR A 111 7.26 5.77 -10.57
C THR A 111 7.40 5.19 -9.17
N LEU A 112 8.15 5.89 -8.31
CA LEU A 112 8.21 5.65 -6.87
C LEU A 112 7.68 6.89 -6.17
N VAL A 113 6.81 6.71 -5.19
CA VAL A 113 6.24 7.79 -4.39
C VAL A 113 6.61 7.55 -2.93
N THR A 114 7.10 8.60 -2.27
CA THR A 114 7.53 8.54 -0.87
C THR A 114 6.85 9.62 -0.03
N SER A 115 6.39 9.28 1.17
CA SER A 115 6.01 10.26 2.18
C SER A 115 7.15 10.49 3.17
N HIS A 116 7.11 11.61 3.89
CA HIS A 116 8.20 12.04 4.78
C HIS A 116 7.63 12.59 6.08
N SER A 117 8.07 12.06 7.23
CA SER A 117 7.52 12.45 8.53
C SER A 117 7.93 13.85 8.97
N ARG A 118 9.10 14.36 8.54
CA ARG A 118 9.63 15.65 9.00
C ARG A 118 8.94 16.86 8.36
N ASP A 119 8.50 16.74 7.11
CA ASP A 119 7.89 17.84 6.36
C ASP A 119 6.46 17.55 5.88
N HIS A 120 5.94 16.36 6.19
CA HIS A 120 4.60 15.88 5.81
C HIS A 120 4.36 15.93 4.29
N ARG A 121 5.42 15.98 3.49
CA ARG A 121 5.34 16.06 2.03
C ARG A 121 5.38 14.68 1.40
N VAL A 122 4.77 14.61 0.22
CA VAL A 122 4.86 13.47 -0.67
C VAL A 122 5.76 13.84 -1.85
N ARG A 123 6.72 12.98 -2.18
CA ARG A 123 7.67 13.18 -3.29
C ARG A 123 7.46 12.08 -4.32
N VAL A 124 7.43 12.47 -5.59
CA VAL A 124 7.30 11.54 -6.73
C VAL A 124 8.65 11.47 -7.43
N TRP A 125 9.11 10.26 -7.70
CA TRP A 125 10.41 9.93 -8.26
C TRP A 125 10.23 9.09 -9.51
N THR A 126 11.03 9.39 -10.53
CA THR A 126 11.21 8.52 -11.69
C THR A 126 12.46 7.69 -11.46
N VAL A 127 12.29 6.39 -11.36
CA VAL A 127 13.33 5.40 -11.14
C VAL A 127 13.53 4.62 -12.43
N SER A 128 14.75 4.67 -12.98
CA SER A 128 15.08 3.85 -14.15
C SER A 128 15.12 2.38 -13.74
N SER A 129 14.28 1.55 -14.36
CA SER A 129 14.24 0.10 -14.09
C SER A 129 15.58 -0.56 -14.42
N ALA A 130 16.26 -0.11 -15.48
CA ALA A 130 17.62 -0.56 -15.78
C ALA A 130 18.61 -0.15 -14.68
N ALA A 131 18.54 1.07 -14.16
CA ALA A 131 19.43 1.52 -13.08
C ALA A 131 19.14 0.80 -11.74
N ALA A 132 17.87 0.51 -11.45
CA ALA A 132 17.49 -0.25 -10.27
C ALA A 132 17.88 -1.73 -10.36
N MET A 133 18.00 -2.28 -11.58
CA MET A 133 18.33 -3.70 -11.83
C MET A 133 19.79 -3.95 -12.23
N ALA A 134 20.56 -2.95 -12.66
CA ALA A 134 21.91 -3.13 -13.19
C ALA A 134 23.00 -3.33 -12.12
N GLY A 135 22.72 -3.04 -10.85
CA GLY A 135 23.78 -2.96 -9.84
C GLY A 135 24.56 -1.65 -9.93
N HIS A 136 25.38 -1.41 -8.92
CA HIS A 136 25.70 -0.09 -8.41
C HIS A 136 26.73 0.72 -9.22
N SER A 137 26.62 2.06 -9.11
CA SER A 137 27.79 2.96 -9.05
C SER A 137 28.69 2.57 -7.87
N CYS A 138 29.98 2.91 -7.86
CA CYS A 138 30.92 2.51 -6.80
C CYS A 138 30.48 2.87 -5.36
N ASP A 139 29.50 3.75 -5.20
CA ASP A 139 28.92 4.24 -3.94
C ASP A 139 27.58 3.61 -3.53
N GLY A 140 27.03 2.68 -4.32
CA GLY A 140 25.74 2.04 -4.01
C GLY A 140 24.50 2.88 -4.40
N HIS A 141 24.66 4.01 -5.07
CA HIS A 141 23.55 4.94 -5.36
C HIS A 141 22.78 4.56 -6.63
N ILE A 142 21.44 4.48 -6.52
CA ILE A 142 20.54 4.25 -7.65
C ILE A 142 20.06 5.60 -8.18
N ARG A 143 20.33 5.84 -9.47
CA ARG A 143 19.91 7.07 -10.14
C ARG A 143 18.38 7.17 -10.19
N ALA A 144 17.83 8.17 -9.51
CA ALA A 144 16.43 8.53 -9.58
C ALA A 144 16.26 10.05 -9.74
N LYS A 145 15.31 10.45 -10.57
CA LYS A 145 14.97 11.86 -10.78
C LYS A 145 13.75 12.21 -9.96
N LYS A 146 13.84 13.23 -9.11
CA LYS A 146 12.66 13.79 -8.43
C LYS A 146 11.78 14.48 -9.47
N ALA A 147 10.59 13.93 -9.70
CA ALA A 147 9.62 14.47 -10.66
C ALA A 147 8.77 15.58 -10.03
N ALA A 148 8.29 15.39 -8.80
CA ALA A 148 7.42 16.35 -8.13
C ALA A 148 7.49 16.29 -6.60
N THR A 149 6.93 17.30 -5.95
CA THR A 149 6.54 17.29 -4.53
C THR A 149 5.11 17.76 -4.44
N LEU A 150 4.28 17.04 -3.67
CA LEU A 150 2.87 17.32 -3.52
C LEU A 150 2.59 18.04 -2.19
N PRO A 151 1.67 19.03 -2.18
CA PRO A 151 1.13 19.73 -3.34
C PRO A 151 2.23 20.39 -4.18
N ALA A 152 2.02 20.44 -5.50
CA ALA A 152 2.90 21.14 -6.42
C ALA A 152 3.00 22.62 -6.01
N LYS A 153 4.18 23.22 -6.12
CA LYS A 153 4.28 24.68 -5.94
C LYS A 153 3.50 25.33 -7.08
N GLY A 154 2.46 26.09 -6.75
CA GLY A 154 1.73 26.87 -7.74
C GLY A 154 2.67 27.79 -8.50
N SER A 155 2.45 27.95 -9.81
CA SER A 155 3.12 29.00 -10.58
C SER A 155 2.70 30.36 -10.03
N LEU A 156 3.63 31.32 -9.93
CA LEU A 156 3.34 32.69 -9.43
C LEU A 156 2.21 33.39 -10.21
N LEU A 157 1.92 32.93 -11.44
CA LEU A 157 0.86 33.45 -12.31
C LEU A 157 -0.53 32.82 -12.07
N SER A 158 -0.66 31.75 -11.29
CA SER A 158 -1.97 31.11 -11.02
C SER A 158 -2.88 31.94 -10.10
N HIS A 159 -2.35 32.98 -9.47
CA HIS A 159 -3.12 33.94 -8.66
C HIS A 159 -4.07 34.81 -9.50
N LEU A 160 -3.85 34.95 -10.82
CA LEU A 160 -4.57 35.90 -11.66
C LEU A 160 -5.75 35.31 -12.45
N THR A 161 -5.85 33.98 -12.59
CA THR A 161 -6.81 33.39 -13.56
C THR A 161 -7.72 32.29 -13.01
N THR A 162 -7.71 31.95 -11.71
CA THR A 162 -8.51 30.81 -11.23
C THR A 162 -9.33 31.12 -9.98
N ARG A 163 -10.53 31.66 -10.20
CA ARG A 163 -11.64 31.61 -9.23
C ARG A 163 -12.01 30.11 -9.03
N ARG A 164 -11.73 29.55 -7.83
CA ARG A 164 -11.97 28.15 -7.35
C ARG A 164 -10.78 27.16 -7.32
N SER A 165 -9.58 27.56 -6.90
CA SER A 165 -8.62 26.57 -6.34
C SER A 165 -8.74 26.52 -4.81
N THR A 166 -9.81 25.94 -4.29
CA THR A 166 -9.87 25.57 -2.88
C THR A 166 -8.98 24.34 -2.67
N GLN A 167 -7.95 24.47 -1.83
CA GLN A 167 -7.21 23.38 -1.17
C GLN A 167 -6.13 22.61 -1.96
N GLN A 168 -5.07 23.29 -2.41
CA GLN A 168 -3.74 22.67 -2.47
C GLN A 168 -3.00 22.77 -1.11
N GLN A 169 -3.68 22.43 -0.01
CA GLN A 169 -3.02 22.40 1.29
C GLN A 169 -2.28 21.06 1.45
N PRO A 170 -1.01 21.08 1.91
CA PRO A 170 -0.33 19.87 2.34
C PRO A 170 -1.11 19.21 3.49
N HIS A 171 -0.83 17.93 3.73
CA HIS A 171 -1.27 17.30 4.98
C HIS A 171 -0.67 18.04 6.19
N ARG A 172 -1.42 18.07 7.28
CA ARG A 172 -1.03 18.73 8.54
C ARG A 172 -0.27 17.82 9.49
N ASP A 173 -0.24 16.53 9.17
CA ASP A 173 0.50 15.51 9.89
C ASP A 173 0.99 14.43 8.90
N THR A 174 1.74 13.48 9.43
CA THR A 174 2.36 12.34 8.78
C THR A 174 1.41 11.64 7.82
N VAL A 175 1.81 11.58 6.55
CA VAL A 175 1.16 10.75 5.54
C VAL A 175 1.54 9.29 5.79
N SER A 176 0.62 8.55 6.40
CA SER A 176 0.77 7.19 6.89
C SER A 176 0.64 6.14 5.79
N CYS A 177 -0.06 6.44 4.70
CA CYS A 177 -0.29 5.49 3.61
C CYS A 177 -0.38 6.19 2.24
N LEU A 178 0.13 5.50 1.22
CA LEU A 178 0.12 5.92 -0.18
C LEU A 178 -0.46 4.81 -1.04
N VAL A 179 -1.41 5.13 -1.91
CA VAL A 179 -2.01 4.15 -2.83
C VAL A 179 -2.10 4.75 -4.21
N LEU A 180 -1.53 4.08 -5.21
CA LEU A 180 -1.68 4.44 -6.61
C LEU A 180 -2.93 3.75 -7.14
N HIS A 181 -3.81 4.51 -7.79
CA HIS A 181 -4.92 4.00 -8.57
C HIS A 181 -4.56 4.17 -10.05
N ALA A 182 -3.91 3.16 -10.60
CA ALA A 182 -3.20 3.26 -11.88
C ALA A 182 -4.16 3.54 -13.03
N VAL A 183 -5.33 2.89 -13.04
CA VAL A 183 -6.34 3.04 -14.09
C VAL A 183 -6.86 4.48 -14.18
N ALA A 184 -7.04 5.15 -13.05
CA ALA A 184 -7.51 6.54 -13.03
C ALA A 184 -6.38 7.59 -13.05
N GLY A 185 -5.12 7.17 -13.00
CA GLY A 185 -3.98 8.10 -12.89
C GLY A 185 -4.00 8.94 -11.61
N LEU A 186 -4.51 8.36 -10.51
CA LEU A 186 -4.62 9.04 -9.21
C LEU A 186 -3.63 8.46 -8.20
N LEU A 187 -3.16 9.33 -7.32
CA LEU A 187 -2.49 8.96 -6.07
C LEU A 187 -3.40 9.35 -4.92
N TYR A 188 -3.67 8.41 -4.02
CA TYR A 188 -4.32 8.70 -2.75
C TYR A 188 -3.28 8.76 -1.63
N THR A 189 -3.43 9.76 -0.77
CA THR A 189 -2.59 9.96 0.40
C THR A 189 -3.48 10.00 1.64
N ALA A 190 -3.22 9.12 2.61
CA ALA A 190 -3.91 9.11 3.89
C ALA A 190 -2.97 9.60 4.99
N SER A 191 -3.49 10.35 5.96
CA SER A 191 -2.69 10.99 6.99
C SER A 191 -3.28 10.83 8.39
N HIS A 192 -2.40 10.98 9.37
CA HIS A 192 -2.78 11.17 10.77
C HIS A 192 -3.55 12.47 11.02
N ASP A 193 -3.66 13.38 10.03
CA ASP A 193 -4.55 14.55 10.10
C ASP A 193 -6.03 14.22 9.86
N HIS A 194 -6.37 12.93 9.82
CA HIS A 194 -7.70 12.35 9.65
C HIS A 194 -8.25 12.47 8.22
N THR A 195 -7.47 13.04 7.28
CA THR A 195 -7.91 13.26 5.90
C THR A 195 -7.29 12.28 4.92
N VAL A 196 -8.04 12.07 3.83
CA VAL A 196 -7.52 11.48 2.60
C VAL A 196 -7.56 12.54 1.51
N LYS A 197 -6.47 12.61 0.73
CA LYS A 197 -6.38 13.49 -0.44
C LYS A 197 -6.14 12.67 -1.70
N ALA A 198 -6.73 13.12 -2.80
CA ALA A 198 -6.55 12.53 -4.12
C ALA A 198 -5.80 13.50 -5.03
N TRP A 199 -4.75 13.00 -5.68
CA TRP A 199 -3.86 13.78 -6.52
C TRP A 199 -3.82 13.21 -7.92
N LYS A 200 -3.95 14.06 -8.94
CA LYS A 200 -3.63 13.67 -10.31
C LYS A 200 -2.13 13.47 -10.45
N LEU A 201 -1.70 12.31 -10.93
CA LEU A 201 -0.28 12.02 -11.14
C LEU A 201 0.33 12.87 -12.26
N ALA A 202 -0.47 13.29 -13.24
CA ALA A 202 0.00 14.02 -14.42
C ALA A 202 0.51 15.44 -14.10
N ASP A 203 -0.21 16.18 -13.25
CA ASP A 203 0.06 17.59 -12.94
C ASP A 203 0.26 17.86 -11.44
N GLY A 204 0.08 16.84 -10.59
CA GLY A 204 0.18 16.97 -9.14
C GLY A 204 -0.98 17.76 -8.53
N ALA A 205 -2.08 17.99 -9.26
CA ALA A 205 -3.23 18.72 -8.76
C ALA A 205 -3.98 17.91 -7.72
N CYS A 206 -4.27 18.53 -6.57
CA CYS A 206 -5.22 18.01 -5.59
C CYS A 206 -6.62 18.10 -6.20
N VAL A 207 -7.26 16.95 -6.45
CA VAL A 207 -8.61 16.88 -7.01
C VAL A 207 -9.67 16.57 -5.97
N ASP A 208 -9.26 16.12 -4.79
CA ASP A 208 -10.16 15.85 -3.68
C ASP A 208 -9.41 15.88 -2.34
N SER A 209 -10.11 16.29 -1.29
CA SER A 209 -9.62 16.34 0.08
C SER A 209 -10.80 16.22 1.03
N PHE A 210 -10.91 15.08 1.72
CA PHE A 210 -12.03 14.79 2.60
C PHE A 210 -11.57 14.25 3.95
N VAL A 211 -12.33 14.56 4.99
CA VAL A 211 -12.15 13.98 6.33
C VAL A 211 -12.69 12.55 6.25
N ALA A 212 -11.77 11.58 6.34
CA ALA A 212 -12.15 10.18 6.24
C ALA A 212 -12.62 9.64 7.61
N HIS A 213 -11.94 10.04 8.67
CA HIS A 213 -12.07 9.43 9.99
C HIS A 213 -12.11 10.47 11.10
N ASP A 214 -12.50 10.04 12.30
CA ASP A 214 -12.48 10.89 13.50
C ASP A 214 -11.13 10.79 14.25
N GLY A 215 -10.28 9.86 13.80
CA GLY A 215 -8.92 9.66 14.27
C GLY A 215 -7.92 9.43 13.14
N PRO A 216 -6.63 9.20 13.49
CA PRO A 216 -5.57 8.96 12.52
C PRO A 216 -5.88 7.84 11.53
N VAL A 217 -5.78 8.14 10.24
CA VAL A 217 -5.89 7.11 9.19
C VAL A 217 -4.59 6.33 9.16
N ASN A 218 -4.65 5.01 9.34
CA ASN A 218 -3.47 4.15 9.45
C ASN A 218 -3.16 3.41 8.15
N ALA A 219 -4.20 2.96 7.43
CA ALA A 219 -4.04 2.17 6.22
C ALA A 219 -5.13 2.51 5.20
N MET A 220 -4.81 2.28 3.93
CA MET A 220 -5.72 2.51 2.81
C MET A 220 -5.41 1.53 1.68
N VAL A 221 -6.43 1.11 0.95
CA VAL A 221 -6.31 0.28 -0.26
C VAL A 221 -7.33 0.72 -1.31
N VAL A 222 -7.01 0.57 -2.59
CA VAL A 222 -7.91 0.85 -3.71
C VAL A 222 -8.24 -0.44 -4.43
N ASN A 223 -9.51 -0.61 -4.77
CA ASN A 223 -9.93 -1.65 -5.69
C ASN A 223 -9.83 -1.13 -7.12
N GLU A 224 -8.82 -1.57 -7.88
CA GLU A 224 -8.61 -1.15 -9.28
C GLU A 224 -9.78 -1.53 -10.20
N LEU A 225 -10.65 -2.47 -9.82
CA LEU A 225 -11.77 -2.90 -10.67
C LEU A 225 -12.93 -1.90 -10.66
N ASP A 226 -13.22 -1.26 -9.53
CA ASP A 226 -14.39 -0.39 -9.38
C ASP A 226 -14.08 0.98 -8.78
N GLY A 227 -12.81 1.25 -8.50
CA GLY A 227 -12.32 2.51 -7.96
C GLY A 227 -12.73 2.79 -6.51
N CYS A 228 -13.30 1.82 -5.79
CA CYS A 228 -13.59 2.01 -4.36
C CYS A 228 -12.30 2.09 -3.55
N ILE A 229 -12.31 2.98 -2.56
CA ILE A 229 -11.22 3.13 -1.61
C ILE A 229 -11.69 2.63 -0.26
N PHE A 230 -10.86 1.84 0.41
CA PHE A 230 -11.09 1.44 1.79
C PHE A 230 -10.04 2.11 2.68
N THR A 231 -10.48 2.73 3.77
CA THR A 231 -9.62 3.41 4.75
C THR A 231 -9.82 2.79 6.11
N ALA A 232 -8.74 2.64 6.87
CA ALA A 232 -8.71 2.10 8.22
C ALA A 232 -8.08 3.09 9.19
N SER A 233 -8.58 3.15 10.41
CA SER A 233 -8.23 4.21 11.35
C SER A 233 -8.06 3.71 12.78
N ALA A 234 -7.37 4.54 13.57
CA ALA A 234 -7.30 4.43 15.01
C ALA A 234 -8.66 4.65 15.71
N ASP A 235 -9.67 5.17 15.01
CA ASP A 235 -11.06 5.23 15.49
C ASP A 235 -11.78 3.87 15.51
N GLY A 236 -11.07 2.79 15.15
CA GLY A 236 -11.59 1.43 15.17
C GLY A 236 -12.54 1.09 14.02
N THR A 237 -12.64 1.95 13.01
CA THR A 237 -13.51 1.73 11.85
C THR A 237 -12.72 1.53 10.55
N VAL A 238 -13.33 0.78 9.64
CA VAL A 238 -12.97 0.73 8.23
C VAL A 238 -14.08 1.37 7.42
N LYS A 239 -13.77 2.30 6.55
CA LYS A 239 -14.76 3.02 5.73
C LYS A 239 -14.51 2.78 4.24
N MET A 240 -15.59 2.63 3.47
CA MET A 240 -15.54 2.50 2.02
C MET A 240 -16.03 3.78 1.35
N TRP A 241 -15.27 4.26 0.38
CA TRP A 241 -15.50 5.49 -0.33
C TRP A 241 -15.60 5.23 -1.82
N ARG A 242 -16.48 5.96 -2.50
CA ARG A 242 -16.57 5.94 -3.96
C ARG A 242 -16.67 7.36 -4.48
N ARG A 243 -15.93 7.64 -5.55
CA ARG A 243 -16.02 8.93 -6.25
C ARG A 243 -17.36 9.04 -6.97
N VAL A 244 -18.10 10.12 -6.71
CA VAL A 244 -19.39 10.35 -7.37
C VAL A 244 -19.16 10.76 -8.82
N TYR A 245 -19.88 10.13 -9.77
CA TYR A 245 -19.79 10.49 -11.19
C TYR A 245 -20.23 11.95 -11.39
N GLY A 246 -19.40 12.75 -12.09
CA GLY A 246 -19.62 14.18 -12.25
C GLY A 246 -19.39 15.02 -10.98
N GLY A 247 -19.12 14.39 -9.83
CA GLY A 247 -18.79 15.04 -8.57
C GLY A 247 -17.28 15.29 -8.42
N ALA A 248 -16.93 16.27 -7.60
CA ALA A 248 -15.54 16.55 -7.26
C ALA A 248 -15.02 15.64 -6.14
N THR A 249 -15.91 15.08 -5.31
CA THR A 249 -15.52 14.44 -4.03
C THR A 249 -15.92 12.97 -3.93
N HIS A 250 -15.22 12.24 -3.07
CA HIS A 250 -15.58 10.90 -2.63
C HIS A 250 -16.71 10.95 -1.62
N ALA A 251 -17.71 10.08 -1.81
CA ALA A 251 -18.80 9.87 -0.88
C ALA A 251 -18.53 8.62 -0.04
N LEU A 252 -18.83 8.71 1.25
CA LEU A 252 -18.85 7.57 2.16
C LEU A 252 -20.01 6.66 1.80
N ILE A 253 -19.72 5.37 1.55
CA ILE A 253 -20.73 4.38 1.15
C ILE A 253 -21.02 3.42 2.30
N ILE A 254 -19.99 2.94 3.00
CA ILE A 254 -20.12 1.94 4.08
C ILE A 254 -19.18 2.32 5.24
N VAL A 255 -19.66 2.11 6.46
CA VAL A 255 -18.84 2.09 7.68
C VAL A 255 -18.87 0.67 8.24
N LEU A 256 -17.71 0.04 8.32
CA LEU A 256 -17.48 -1.24 8.95
C LEU A 256 -16.89 -0.98 10.34
N ARG A 257 -17.55 -1.48 11.38
CA ARG A 257 -17.11 -1.33 12.77
C ARG A 257 -16.81 -2.71 13.34
N SER A 258 -15.77 -2.80 14.16
CA SER A 258 -15.56 -3.95 15.02
C SER A 258 -16.26 -3.71 16.37
N ASP A 259 -16.78 -4.77 16.98
CA ASP A 259 -17.47 -4.67 18.28
C ASP A 259 -16.53 -4.25 19.43
N LEU A 260 -15.22 -4.39 19.23
CA LEU A 260 -14.18 -4.14 20.23
C LEU A 260 -13.54 -2.75 20.13
N TYR A 261 -13.98 -1.91 19.19
CA TYR A 261 -13.49 -0.54 18.97
C TYR A 261 -11.95 -0.43 18.98
N SER A 262 -11.28 -1.43 18.40
CA SER A 262 -9.82 -1.53 18.39
C SER A 262 -9.24 -0.88 17.12
N PRO A 263 -8.14 -0.10 17.22
CA PRO A 263 -7.48 0.51 16.07
C PRO A 263 -7.21 -0.49 14.94
N VAL A 264 -7.58 -0.12 13.72
CA VAL A 264 -7.28 -0.90 12.53
C VAL A 264 -6.01 -0.34 11.90
N ASN A 265 -5.00 -1.19 11.73
CA ASN A 265 -3.64 -0.77 11.38
C ASN A 265 -3.20 -1.19 9.98
N ALA A 266 -3.83 -2.20 9.40
CA ALA A 266 -3.48 -2.73 8.09
C ALA A 266 -4.73 -3.12 7.31
N LEU A 267 -4.69 -2.89 5.99
CA LEU A 267 -5.70 -3.32 5.04
C LEU A 267 -5.05 -4.04 3.87
N THR A 268 -5.68 -5.09 3.35
CA THR A 268 -5.32 -5.68 2.06
C THR A 268 -6.57 -6.17 1.33
N LEU A 269 -6.53 -6.13 0.00
CA LEU A 269 -7.56 -6.66 -0.87
C LEU A 269 -7.08 -7.97 -1.51
N CYS A 270 -7.97 -8.93 -1.62
CA CYS A 270 -7.79 -10.14 -2.41
C CYS A 270 -8.91 -10.25 -3.44
N HIS A 271 -8.56 -10.57 -4.67
CA HIS A 271 -9.52 -10.88 -5.72
C HIS A 271 -9.54 -12.38 -5.95
N ALA A 272 -10.71 -13.00 -5.80
CA ALA A 272 -10.89 -14.41 -6.11
C ALA A 272 -11.81 -14.55 -7.32
N GLN A 273 -11.36 -15.31 -8.31
CA GLN A 273 -12.19 -15.71 -9.44
C GLN A 273 -12.75 -17.11 -9.14
N THR A 274 -14.06 -17.23 -8.96
CA THR A 274 -14.70 -18.54 -8.84
C THR A 274 -14.97 -19.09 -10.24
N SER A 275 -14.37 -20.25 -10.54
CA SER A 275 -14.46 -20.95 -11.83
C SER A 275 -15.88 -21.28 -12.26
N SER A 276 -16.83 -21.38 -11.33
CA SER A 276 -18.21 -21.78 -11.60
C SER A 276 -19.17 -20.66 -11.99
N THR A 277 -18.85 -19.37 -11.76
CA THR A 277 -19.83 -18.27 -11.96
C THR A 277 -19.33 -17.06 -12.76
N GLN A 278 -18.08 -17.04 -13.22
CA GLN A 278 -17.40 -15.82 -13.75
C GLN A 278 -17.48 -14.58 -12.83
N GLN A 279 -18.03 -14.70 -11.61
CA GLN A 279 -18.12 -13.59 -10.67
C GLN A 279 -16.76 -13.39 -9.99
N ARG A 280 -16.23 -12.18 -10.11
CA ARG A 280 -15.03 -11.75 -9.39
C ARG A 280 -15.44 -11.28 -8.00
N LYS A 281 -15.09 -12.06 -6.98
CA LYS A 281 -15.29 -11.67 -5.59
C LYS A 281 -14.09 -10.87 -5.10
N CYS A 282 -14.35 -9.84 -4.30
CA CYS A 282 -13.31 -9.07 -3.64
C CYS A 282 -13.45 -9.20 -2.13
N PHE A 283 -12.35 -9.53 -1.47
CA PHE A 283 -12.25 -9.70 -0.03
C PHE A 283 -11.35 -8.59 0.53
N LEU A 284 -11.84 -7.89 1.54
CA LEU A 284 -11.07 -6.93 2.32
C LEU A 284 -10.67 -7.58 3.64
N TYR A 285 -9.36 -7.61 3.91
CA TYR A 285 -8.81 -8.05 5.18
C TYR A 285 -8.33 -6.84 5.95
N ALA A 286 -8.68 -6.78 7.24
CA ALA A 286 -8.33 -5.68 8.13
C ALA A 286 -7.64 -6.21 9.40
N GLY A 287 -6.38 -5.86 9.60
CA GLY A 287 -5.60 -6.23 10.79
C GLY A 287 -5.72 -5.17 11.89
N SER A 288 -6.17 -5.58 13.07
CA SER A 288 -6.49 -4.69 14.19
C SER A 288 -5.57 -4.92 15.40
N SER A 289 -5.43 -3.93 16.29
CA SER A 289 -4.56 -4.00 17.48
C SER A 289 -5.00 -5.04 18.52
N ASP A 290 -6.22 -5.55 18.41
CA ASP A 290 -6.78 -6.61 19.25
C ASP A 290 -6.29 -8.02 18.85
N GLY A 291 -5.39 -8.11 17.87
CA GLY A 291 -4.83 -9.37 17.37
C GLY A 291 -5.74 -10.08 16.36
N TYR A 292 -6.85 -9.46 15.93
CA TYR A 292 -7.79 -10.06 14.98
C TYR A 292 -7.60 -9.54 13.55
N VAL A 293 -7.91 -10.41 12.58
CA VAL A 293 -8.08 -10.07 11.17
C VAL A 293 -9.57 -10.13 10.83
N ASN A 294 -10.16 -9.01 10.44
CA ASN A 294 -11.57 -8.97 10.02
C ASN A 294 -11.65 -9.15 8.49
N VAL A 295 -12.57 -10.00 8.02
CA VAL A 295 -12.77 -10.26 6.58
C VAL A 295 -14.13 -9.73 6.14
N CYS A 296 -14.13 -8.85 5.14
CA CYS A 296 -15.35 -8.26 4.61
C CYS A 296 -15.49 -8.59 3.12
N PHE A 297 -16.70 -8.91 2.68
CA PHE A 297 -17.00 -9.18 1.28
C PHE A 297 -17.44 -7.90 0.57
N HIS A 298 -16.82 -7.61 -0.57
CA HIS A 298 -17.28 -6.57 -1.47
C HIS A 298 -17.93 -7.20 -2.70
N GLN A 299 -19.17 -7.67 -2.51
CA GLN A 299 -20.25 -7.86 -3.50
C GLN A 299 -21.46 -8.53 -2.81
N ASN A 300 -22.60 -7.83 -2.77
CA ASN A 300 -23.94 -8.30 -2.36
C ASN A 300 -24.17 -8.89 -0.95
N GLN A 301 -23.24 -8.78 0.01
CA GLN A 301 -23.56 -8.98 1.42
C GLN A 301 -22.86 -7.95 2.32
N PRO A 302 -23.61 -7.09 3.05
CA PRO A 302 -23.04 -6.08 3.92
C PRO A 302 -22.61 -6.62 5.29
N THR A 303 -22.75 -7.92 5.56
CA THR A 303 -22.36 -8.48 6.87
C THR A 303 -20.87 -8.86 6.87
N PRO A 304 -20.01 -8.12 7.58
CA PRO A 304 -18.62 -8.52 7.76
C PRO A 304 -18.58 -9.90 8.45
N LYS A 305 -17.77 -10.82 7.92
CA LYS A 305 -17.55 -12.12 8.56
C LYS A 305 -16.24 -12.03 9.33
N LYS A 306 -16.35 -12.01 10.66
CA LYS A 306 -15.16 -12.07 11.53
C LYS A 306 -14.54 -13.46 11.40
N VAL A 307 -13.33 -13.55 10.87
CA VAL A 307 -12.56 -14.80 10.83
C VAL A 307 -11.30 -14.57 11.66
N CYS A 308 -11.32 -15.04 12.90
CA CYS A 308 -10.23 -14.86 13.83
C CYS A 308 -9.08 -15.81 13.49
N PHE A 309 -7.94 -15.26 13.09
CA PHE A 309 -6.67 -15.97 13.19
C PHE A 309 -5.89 -15.35 14.34
N PRO A 310 -5.56 -16.10 15.41
CA PRO A 310 -4.64 -15.59 16.41
C PRO A 310 -3.29 -15.36 15.74
N ILE A 311 -2.78 -14.13 15.81
CA ILE A 311 -1.39 -13.84 15.47
C ILE A 311 -0.56 -14.34 16.67
N GLN A 312 0.04 -15.52 16.56
CA GLN A 312 1.04 -16.01 17.51
C GLN A 312 2.35 -15.22 17.39
#